data_AF-A0ABD3PCY6-F1
#
_entry.id   AF-A0ABD3PCY6-F1
#
_cell.length_a   1.000
_cell.length_b   1.000
_cell.length_c   1.000
_cell.angle_alpha   90.00
_cell.angle_beta   90.00
_cell.angle_gamma   90.00
#
_symmetry.space_group_name_H-M   'P 1'
#
loop_
_entity.id
_entity.type
_entity.pdbx_description
1 polymer ?
#
loop_
_entity_poly.entity_id
_entity_poly.type
_entity_poly.pdbx_seq_one_letter_code
_entity_poly.pdbx_strand_id
1 'polypeptide(L)'
;MHPLVRDLYKRAITVGRDYPHPEGLEYVRRKWKDALRNPDNCRLLEGSTAEIVSENERSLRKAVGRGRYVIREMEGTIQLKKYRTMRRRYGEGVDLTGEAERLANLVQGLMKK
;
A
#
# COMPACT_ATOMS: atom_id res chain seq x y z
N MET A 1 -17.87 -18.04 -0.66
CA MET A 1 -16.53 -17.40 -0.53
C MET A 1 -16.09 -17.46 0.93
N HIS A 2 -14.94 -18.07 1.21
CA HIS A 2 -14.42 -18.29 2.56
C HIS A 2 -14.24 -16.97 3.35
N PRO A 3 -14.52 -16.93 4.67
CA PRO A 3 -14.44 -15.69 5.48
C PRO A 3 -13.08 -14.98 5.39
N LEU A 4 -11.97 -15.73 5.45
CA LEU A 4 -10.61 -15.17 5.34
C LEU A 4 -10.36 -14.47 3.98
N VAL A 5 -10.92 -15.03 2.90
CA VAL A 5 -10.79 -14.45 1.55
C VAL A 5 -11.59 -13.16 1.46
N ARG A 6 -12.76 -13.11 2.10
CA ARG A 6 -13.59 -11.90 2.19
C ARG A 6 -12.91 -10.79 2.98
N ASP A 7 -12.33 -11.11 4.13
CA ASP A 7 -11.54 -10.16 4.93
C ASP A 7 -10.36 -9.61 4.11
N LEU A 8 -9.61 -10.49 3.46
CA LEU A 8 -8.48 -10.11 2.62
C LEU A 8 -8.89 -9.14 1.50
N TYR A 9 -9.96 -9.44 0.77
CA TYR A 9 -10.47 -8.57 -0.28
C TYR A 9 -10.87 -7.20 0.26
N LYS A 10 -11.61 -7.15 1.38
CA LYS A 10 -12.02 -5.88 2.01
C LYS A 10 -10.81 -5.02 2.36
N ARG A 11 -9.76 -5.61 2.96
CA ARG A 11 -8.51 -4.89 3.28
C ARG A 11 -7.85 -4.33 2.02
N ALA A 12 -7.73 -5.14 0.98
CA ALA A 12 -7.16 -4.71 -0.29
C ALA A 12 -7.93 -3.53 -0.91
N ILE A 13 -9.27 -3.52 -0.83
CA ILE A 13 -10.09 -2.41 -1.32
C ILE A 13 -9.91 -1.16 -0.45
N THR A 14 -9.81 -1.30 0.87
CA THR A 14 -9.58 -0.17 1.78
C THR A 14 -8.23 0.51 1.48
N VAL A 15 -7.15 -0.26 1.43
CA VAL A 15 -5.80 0.24 1.10
C VAL A 15 -5.75 0.75 -0.35
N GLY A 16 -6.43 0.05 -1.25
CA GLY A 16 -6.48 0.35 -2.68
C GLY A 16 -7.02 1.72 -3.05
N ARG A 17 -7.75 2.40 -2.14
CA ARG A 17 -8.29 3.75 -2.37
C ARG A 17 -7.19 4.78 -2.65
N ASP A 18 -6.05 4.63 -1.98
CA ASP A 18 -4.90 5.53 -2.10
C ASP A 18 -3.85 5.02 -3.10
N TYR A 19 -4.06 3.85 -3.71
CA TYR A 19 -3.05 3.17 -4.51
C TYR A 19 -2.61 4.02 -5.72
N PRO A 20 -1.30 4.14 -5.98
CA PRO A 20 -0.77 5.08 -6.96
C PRO A 20 -0.82 4.56 -8.39
N HIS A 21 -2.02 4.21 -8.87
CA HIS A 21 -2.28 3.79 -10.25
C HIS A 21 -3.21 4.79 -10.97
N PRO A 22 -3.04 5.05 -12.28
CA PRO A 22 -3.92 5.97 -13.02
C PRO A 22 -5.42 5.60 -12.96
N GLU A 23 -5.73 4.30 -13.11
CA GLU A 23 -7.09 3.75 -12.94
C GLU A 23 -7.55 3.70 -11.45
N GLY A 24 -6.70 4.07 -10.50
CA GLY A 24 -7.01 4.12 -9.07
C GLY A 24 -7.55 2.82 -8.49
N LEU A 25 -8.66 2.92 -7.75
CA LEU A 25 -9.27 1.79 -7.04
C LEU A 25 -9.79 0.70 -8.00
N GLU A 26 -10.20 1.04 -9.22
CA GLU A 26 -10.78 0.06 -10.15
C GLU A 26 -9.73 -0.95 -10.62
N TYR A 27 -8.49 -0.50 -10.85
CA TYR A 27 -7.36 -1.38 -11.11
C TYR A 27 -7.17 -2.40 -9.98
N VAL A 28 -7.19 -1.93 -8.73
CA VAL A 28 -7.04 -2.79 -7.55
C VAL A 28 -8.18 -3.79 -7.48
N ARG A 29 -9.44 -3.36 -7.68
CA ARG A 29 -10.60 -4.25 -7.67
C ARG A 29 -10.47 -5.37 -8.69
N ARG A 30 -10.13 -5.03 -9.93
CA ARG A 30 -9.96 -5.98 -11.03
C ARG A 30 -8.84 -6.97 -10.72
N LYS A 31 -7.63 -6.49 -10.41
CA LYS A 31 -6.47 -7.35 -10.13
C LYS A 31 -6.68 -8.28 -8.94
N TRP A 32 -7.31 -7.80 -7.87
CA TRP A 32 -7.63 -8.65 -6.72
C TRP A 32 -8.73 -9.67 -7.02
N LYS A 33 -9.76 -9.32 -7.81
CA LYS A 33 -10.76 -10.30 -8.25
C LYS A 33 -10.11 -11.39 -9.11
N ASP A 34 -9.24 -11.01 -10.04
CA ASP A 34 -8.51 -11.96 -10.90
C ASP A 34 -7.63 -12.87 -10.06
N ALA A 35 -6.86 -12.31 -9.12
CA ALA A 35 -5.98 -13.07 -8.25
C ALA A 35 -6.75 -14.05 -7.34
N LEU A 36 -7.88 -13.64 -6.76
CA LEU A 36 -8.68 -14.49 -5.87
C LEU A 36 -9.46 -15.58 -6.60
N ARG A 37 -9.70 -15.42 -7.91
CA ARG A 37 -10.38 -16.42 -8.76
C ARG A 37 -9.41 -17.36 -9.46
N ASN A 38 -8.11 -17.03 -9.48
CA ASN A 38 -7.11 -17.85 -10.13
C ASN A 38 -6.82 -19.12 -9.28
N PRO A 39 -7.10 -20.34 -9.81
CA PRO A 39 -6.86 -21.59 -9.09
C PRO A 39 -5.37 -21.83 -8.78
N ASP A 40 -4.44 -21.25 -9.53
CA ASP A 40 -3.01 -21.39 -9.26
C ASP A 40 -2.57 -20.66 -7.98
N ASN A 41 -3.32 -19.65 -7.53
CA ASN A 41 -2.99 -18.93 -6.30
C ASN A 41 -3.39 -19.69 -5.03
N CYS A 42 -4.34 -20.62 -5.13
CA CYS A 42 -4.75 -21.49 -4.04
C CYS A 42 -5.33 -22.77 -4.62
N ARG A 43 -4.48 -23.79 -4.80
CA ARG A 43 -4.91 -25.11 -5.23
C ARG A 43 -5.55 -25.83 -4.06
N LEU A 44 -6.83 -26.14 -4.21
CA LEU A 44 -7.57 -26.95 -3.25
C LEU A 44 -7.68 -28.36 -3.82
N LEU A 45 -7.48 -29.35 -2.96
CA LEU A 45 -7.68 -30.75 -3.26
C LEU A 45 -9.17 -31.09 -3.27
N GLU A 46 -9.57 -31.97 -4.18
CA GLU A 46 -10.93 -32.49 -4.26
C GLU A 46 -11.15 -33.62 -3.25
N GLY A 47 -12.35 -33.68 -2.66
CA GLY A 47 -12.72 -34.68 -1.66
C GLY A 47 -13.14 -34.06 -0.33
N SER A 48 -13.68 -34.89 0.56
CA SER A 48 -14.25 -34.45 1.86
C SER A 48 -13.67 -35.20 3.07
N THR A 49 -12.56 -35.92 2.87
CA THR A 49 -11.85 -36.59 3.96
C THR A 49 -11.24 -35.56 4.92
N ALA A 50 -11.16 -35.88 6.22
CA ALA A 50 -10.62 -34.97 7.24
C ALA A 50 -9.21 -34.45 6.90
N GLU A 51 -8.36 -35.29 6.32
CA GLU A 51 -7.00 -34.92 5.88
C GLU A 51 -7.04 -33.87 4.76
N ILE A 52 -7.94 -34.05 3.78
CA ILE A 52 -8.12 -33.13 2.65
C ILE A 52 -8.62 -31.77 3.14
N VAL A 53 -9.59 -31.76 4.06
CA VAL A 53 -10.10 -30.53 4.67
C VAL A 53 -8.99 -29.77 5.40
N SER A 54 -8.18 -30.49 6.19
CA SER A 54 -7.05 -29.91 6.93
C SER A 54 -5.98 -29.32 6.01
N GLU A 55 -5.61 -30.03 4.94
CA GLU A 55 -4.61 -29.56 3.98
C GLU A 55 -5.13 -28.37 3.15
N ASN A 56 -6.41 -28.39 2.77
CA ASN A 56 -7.07 -27.26 2.12
C ASN A 56 -7.09 -26.02 3.02
N GLU A 57 -7.35 -26.18 4.31
CA GLU A 57 -7.32 -25.07 5.26
C GLU A 57 -5.89 -24.50 5.42
N ARG A 58 -4.88 -25.37 5.49
CA ARG A 58 -3.46 -24.95 5.53
C ARG A 58 -3.08 -24.18 4.26
N SER A 59 -3.41 -24.71 3.09
CA SER A 59 -3.14 -24.08 1.80
C SER A 59 -3.82 -22.72 1.68
N LEU A 60 -5.07 -22.61 2.14
CA LEU A 60 -5.82 -21.36 2.17
C LEU A 60 -5.17 -20.33 3.10
N ARG A 61 -4.80 -20.72 4.33
CA ARG A 61 -4.11 -19.82 5.27
C ARG A 61 -2.78 -19.31 4.70
N LYS A 62 -2.03 -20.17 4.02
CA LYS A 62 -0.77 -19.80 3.34
C LYS A 62 -1.02 -18.78 2.21
N ALA A 63 -2.00 -19.04 1.35
CA ALA A 63 -2.37 -18.13 0.26
C ALA A 63 -2.86 -16.77 0.78
N VAL A 64 -3.70 -16.77 1.82
CA VAL A 64 -4.16 -15.54 2.49
C VAL A 64 -3.00 -14.79 3.14
N GLY A 65 -2.05 -15.50 3.76
CA GLY A 65 -0.82 -14.94 4.31
C GLY A 65 0.00 -14.18 3.25
N ARG A 66 0.17 -14.78 2.07
CA ARG A 66 0.80 -14.11 0.92
C ARG A 66 0.03 -12.87 0.49
N GLY A 67 -1.30 -12.95 0.40
CA GLY A 67 -2.14 -11.79 0.09
C GLY A 67 -1.95 -10.65 1.10
N ARG A 68 -1.92 -10.95 2.40
CA ARG A 68 -1.67 -9.94 3.45
C ARG A 68 -0.30 -9.29 3.31
N TYR A 69 0.72 -10.07 2.93
CA TYR A 69 2.04 -9.53 2.64
C TYR A 69 2.00 -8.53 1.47
N VAL A 70 1.34 -8.87 0.36
CA VAL A 70 1.18 -7.97 -0.79
C VAL A 70 0.43 -6.68 -0.42
N ILE A 71 -0.58 -6.74 0.45
CA ILE A 71 -1.27 -5.53 0.94
C ILE A 71 -0.29 -4.59 1.65
N ARG A 72 0.66 -5.10 2.44
CA ARG A 72 1.69 -4.26 3.07
C ARG A 72 2.63 -3.63 2.05
N GLU A 73 2.94 -4.32 0.95
CA GLU A 73 3.71 -3.74 -0.15
C GLU A 73 2.93 -2.60 -0.84
N MET A 74 1.61 -2.76 -1.00
CA MET A 74 0.75 -1.69 -1.48
C MET A 74 0.78 -0.47 -0.54
N GLU A 75 0.68 -0.68 0.77
CA GLU A 75 0.81 0.39 1.77
C GLU A 75 2.16 1.10 1.67
N GLY A 76 3.26 0.35 1.52
CA GLY A 76 4.60 0.92 1.32
C GLY A 76 4.69 1.76 0.05
N THR A 77 4.09 1.31 -1.05
CA THR A 77 4.05 2.05 -2.32
C THR A 77 3.27 3.35 -2.19
N ILE A 78 2.15 3.33 -1.46
CA ILE A 78 1.35 4.52 -1.14
C ILE A 78 2.17 5.50 -0.31
N GLN A 79 2.85 5.03 0.74
CA GLN A 79 3.71 5.86 1.58
C GLN A 79 4.86 6.49 0.78
N LEU A 80 5.49 5.74 -0.14
CA LEU A 80 6.53 6.27 -1.03
C LEU A 80 6.01 7.37 -1.94
N LYS A 81 4.81 7.24 -2.52
CA LYS A 81 4.18 8.33 -3.28
C LYS A 81 3.98 9.56 -2.39
N LYS A 82 3.41 9.39 -1.19
CA LYS A 82 3.19 10.48 -0.23
C LYS A 82 4.51 11.18 0.13
N TYR A 83 5.54 10.40 0.44
CA TYR A 83 6.89 10.91 0.71
C TYR A 83 7.47 11.71 -0.47
N ARG A 84 7.40 11.18 -1.71
CA ARG A 84 7.88 11.90 -2.89
C ARG A 84 7.17 13.23 -3.08
N THR A 85 5.86 13.28 -2.86
CA THR A 85 5.08 14.53 -2.91
C THR A 85 5.53 15.51 -1.83
N MET A 86 5.69 15.06 -0.59
CA MET A 86 6.19 15.89 0.51
C MET A 86 7.59 16.41 0.23
N ARG A 87 8.49 15.55 -0.25
CA ARG A 87 9.86 15.93 -0.61
C ARG A 87 9.90 16.99 -1.71
N ARG A 88 9.06 16.90 -2.74
CA ARG A 88 9.00 17.96 -3.77
C ARG A 88 8.46 19.28 -3.24
N ARG A 89 7.52 19.23 -2.30
CA ARG A 89 6.90 20.44 -1.74
C ARG A 89 7.77 21.13 -0.69
N TYR A 90 8.53 20.36 0.07
CA TYR A 90 9.20 20.83 1.29
C TYR A 90 10.68 20.42 1.39
N GLY A 91 11.14 19.46 0.60
CA GLY A 91 12.50 18.90 0.68
C GLY A 91 13.45 19.35 -0.45
N GLU A 92 12.91 19.72 -1.61
CA GLU A 92 13.60 20.47 -2.67
C GLU A 92 13.11 21.93 -2.58
N GLY A 93 13.63 22.71 -1.64
CA GLY A 93 13.15 24.10 -1.49
C GLY A 93 13.34 24.78 -0.15
N VAL A 94 13.90 24.12 0.88
CA VAL A 94 14.52 24.88 1.97
C VAL A 94 15.85 25.39 1.40
N ASP A 95 15.78 26.54 0.72
CA ASP A 95 16.97 27.30 0.36
C ASP A 95 17.58 27.83 1.66
N LEU A 96 18.30 26.96 2.37
CA LEU A 96 18.96 27.27 3.64
C LEU A 96 19.84 28.52 3.49
N THR A 97 20.47 28.68 2.33
CA THR A 97 21.28 29.82 1.93
C THR A 97 20.46 31.11 1.80
N GLY A 98 19.41 31.13 1.00
CA GLY A 98 18.56 32.30 0.82
C GLY A 98 17.64 32.60 2.00
N GLU A 99 17.31 31.62 2.85
CA GLU A 99 16.67 31.86 4.16
C GLU A 99 17.66 32.50 5.14
N ALA A 100 18.91 32.02 5.19
CA ALA A 100 19.95 32.64 6.01
C ALA A 100 20.23 34.08 5.58
N GLU A 101 20.30 34.37 4.27
CA GLU A 101 20.45 35.73 3.74
C GLU A 101 19.24 36.62 4.08
N ARG A 102 18.01 36.10 3.95
CA ARG A 102 16.79 36.84 4.33
C ARG A 102 16.80 37.20 5.82
N LEU A 103 17.18 36.26 6.68
CA LEU A 103 17.30 36.49 8.12
C LEU A 103 18.40 37.51 8.44
N ALA A 104 19.57 37.41 7.80
CA ALA A 104 20.69 38.33 8.01
C ALA A 104 20.33 39.78 7.64
N ASN A 105 19.65 39.98 6.51
CA ASN A 105 19.19 41.30 6.08
C ASN A 105 18.14 41.89 7.05
N LEU A 106 17.27 41.05 7.60
CA LEU A 106 16.23 41.46 8.55
C LEU A 106 16.84 41.89 9.89
N VAL A 107 17.85 41.15 10.38
CA VAL A 107 18.63 41.51 11.56
C VAL A 107 19.40 42.82 11.33
N GLN A 108 20.06 42.99 10.18
CA GLN A 108 20.74 44.25 9.86
C GLN A 108 19.76 45.45 9.80
N GLY A 109 18.56 45.25 9.27
CA GLY A 109 17.52 46.29 9.25
C GLY A 109 17.01 46.67 10.65
N LEU A 110 16.98 45.72 11.58
CA LEU A 110 16.64 45.95 12.99
C LEU A 110 17.77 46.65 13.76
N MET A 111 19.03 46.33 13.45
CA MET A 111 20.20 46.94 14.12
C MET A 111 20.52 48.36 13.62
N LYS A 112 19.97 48.78 12.48
CA LYS A 112 20.17 50.12 11.90
C LYS A 112 19.09 51.15 12.31
N LYS A 113 18.14 50.76 13.16
CA LYS A 113 17.17 51.66 13.81
C LYS A 113 17.60 51.92 15.25
#